data_AF-A0A7X1GSF6-F1
#
_entry.id   AF-A0A7X1GSF6-F1
#
_cell.length_a   1.000
_cell.length_b   1.000
_cell.length_c   1.000
_cell.angle_alpha   90.00
_cell.angle_beta   90.00
_cell.angle_gamma   90.00
#
_symmetry.space_group_name_H-M   'P 1'
#
loop_
_entity.id
_entity.type
_entity.pdbx_description
1 polymer ?
#
loop_
_entity_poly.entity_id
_entity_poly.type
_entity_poly.pdbx_seq_one_letter_code
_entity_poly.pdbx_strand_id
1 'polypeptide(L)' 'MEQNIPDITGPVGMLKCMAALRQLASGDSLSFTVRDQDVYAALMKILGNDTGCRIALEATPEGHRMMVTKT' A
#
# COMPACT_ATOMS: atom_id res chain seq x y z
N MET A 1 3.33 7.76 12.85
CA MET A 1 4.61 7.98 12.14
C MET A 1 4.45 7.45 10.72
N GLU A 2 5.00 8.13 9.70
CA GLU A 2 4.92 7.65 8.31
C GLU A 2 6.14 6.80 7.97
N GLN A 3 5.90 5.59 7.45
CA GLN A 3 6.92 4.72 6.88
C GLN A 3 6.78 4.72 5.36
N ASN A 4 7.85 5.14 4.67
CA ASN A 4 7.92 5.06 3.22
C ASN A 4 8.65 3.77 2.83
N ILE A 5 8.03 2.94 1.98
CA ILE A 5 8.68 1.73 1.45
C ILE A 5 8.99 1.91 -0.04
N PRO A 6 9.94 1.14 -0.59
CA PRO A 6 10.26 1.21 -2.01
C PRO A 6 9.03 0.96 -2.89
N ASP A 7 9.03 1.59 -4.07
CA ASP A 7 7.98 1.39 -5.06
C ASP A 7 7.72 -0.09 -5.32
N ILE A 8 6.44 -0.42 -5.44
CA ILE A 8 5.97 -1.77 -5.65
C ILE A 8 5.96 -2.09 -7.13
N THR A 9 6.74 -3.10 -7.49
CA THR A 9 6.80 -3.68 -8.84
C THR A 9 6.62 -5.19 -8.73
N GLY A 10 5.63 -5.72 -9.45
CA GLY A 10 5.32 -7.15 -9.50
C GLY A 10 4.95 -7.80 -8.15
N PRO A 11 4.82 -9.14 -8.14
CA PRO A 11 4.31 -9.89 -6.98
C PRO A 11 5.20 -9.82 -5.73
N VAL A 12 6.52 -9.71 -5.92
CA VAL A 12 7.48 -9.62 -4.81
C VAL A 12 7.32 -8.31 -4.04
N GLY A 13 7.10 -7.19 -4.76
CA GLY A 13 6.82 -5.90 -4.12
C GLY A 13 5.51 -5.94 -3.32
N MET A 14 4.49 -6.61 -3.87
CA MET A 14 3.21 -6.80 -3.19
C MET A 14 3.37 -7.57 -1.88
N LEU A 15 4.15 -8.66 -1.86
CA LEU A 15 4.42 -9.43 -0.64
C LEU A 15 5.15 -8.59 0.42
N LYS A 16 6.12 -7.76 0.01
CA LYS A 16 6.83 -6.85 0.92
C LYS A 16 5.89 -5.82 1.53
N CYS A 17 4.98 -5.25 0.75
CA CYS A 17 3.94 -4.34 1.24
C CYS A 17 3.03 -5.02 2.26
N MET A 18 2.54 -6.21 1.96
CA MET A 18 1.69 -6.97 2.88
C MET A 18 2.41 -7.28 4.20
N ALA A 19 3.69 -7.61 4.14
CA ALA A 19 4.51 -7.83 5.33
C ALA A 19 4.71 -6.54 6.15
N ALA A 20 4.91 -5.39 5.49
CA ALA A 20 5.02 -4.09 6.16
C ALA A 20 3.71 -3.67 6.83
N LEU A 21 2.57 -3.81 6.13
CA LEU A 21 1.24 -3.50 6.67
C LEU A 21 0.89 -4.32 7.90
N ARG A 22 1.22 -5.61 7.91
CA ARG A 22 1.02 -6.47 9.09
C ARG A 22 1.82 -6.00 10.30
N GLN A 23 3.04 -5.51 10.06
CA GLN A 23 3.95 -5.02 11.11
C GLN A 23 3.68 -3.56 11.50
N LEU A 24 2.88 -2.82 10.73
CA LEU A 24 2.53 -1.44 11.00
C LEU A 24 1.78 -1.33 12.34
N ALA A 25 2.15 -0.38 13.18
CA ALA A 25 1.44 -0.10 14.42
C ALA A 25 0.12 0.64 14.14
N SER A 26 -0.89 0.48 15.00
CA SER A 26 -2.12 1.30 14.88
C SER A 26 -1.78 2.78 15.06
N GLY A 27 -2.32 3.62 14.18
CA GLY A 27 -2.00 5.05 14.06
C GLY A 27 -0.82 5.37 13.13
N ASP A 28 -0.05 4.37 12.69
CA ASP A 28 1.01 4.58 11.71
C ASP A 28 0.49 4.47 10.27
N SER A 29 1.25 5.08 9.34
CA SER A 29 0.92 5.10 7.92
C SER A 29 2.06 4.53 7.10
N LEU A 30 1.72 3.78 6.05
CA LEU A 30 2.64 3.22 5.08
C LEU A 30 2.40 3.89 3.73
N SER A 31 3.42 4.52 3.16
CA SER A 31 3.36 5.17 1.84
C SER A 31 4.21 4.42 0.81
N PHE A 32 3.66 4.24 -0.40
CA PHE A 32 4.35 3.57 -1.52
C PHE A 32 3.71 3.90 -2.87
N THR A 33 4.46 3.79 -3.95
CA THR A 33 3.92 3.91 -5.32
C THR A 33 3.78 2.53 -5.95
N VAL A 34 2.62 2.27 -6.55
CA VAL A 34 2.39 1.06 -7.35
C VAL A 34 2.42 1.44 -8.82
N ARG A 35 3.42 0.92 -9.55
CA ARG A 35 3.58 1.19 -10.99
C ARG A 35 2.88 0.15 -11.87
N ASP A 36 2.64 -1.03 -11.33
CA ASP A 36 2.04 -2.17 -12.01
C ASP A 36 0.51 -2.19 -11.79
N GLN A 37 -0.26 -2.20 -12.88
CA GLN A 37 -1.72 -2.13 -12.83
C GLN A 37 -2.35 -3.39 -12.21
N ASP A 38 -1.80 -4.57 -12.47
CA ASP A 38 -2.31 -5.83 -11.94
C ASP A 38 -2.06 -5.91 -10.43
N VAL A 39 -0.88 -5.44 -10.00
CA VAL A 39 -0.55 -5.35 -8.57
C VAL A 39 -1.42 -4.33 -7.86
N TYR A 40 -1.69 -3.18 -8.49
CA TYR A 40 -2.60 -2.17 -7.95
C TYR A 40 -4.01 -2.75 -7.76
N ALA A 41 -4.55 -3.42 -8.77
CA ALA A 41 -5.87 -4.04 -8.69
C ALA A 41 -5.95 -5.12 -7.60
N ALA A 42 -4.90 -5.91 -7.44
CA ALA A 42 -4.81 -6.91 -6.37
C ALA A 42 -4.77 -6.26 -4.98
N LEU A 43 -3.93 -5.23 -4.79
CA LEU A 43 -3.83 -4.50 -3.52
C LEU A 43 -5.16 -3.83 -3.14
N MET A 44 -5.86 -3.22 -4.11
CA MET A 44 -7.16 -2.62 -3.84
C MET A 44 -8.20 -3.63 -3.35
N LYS A 45 -8.21 -4.85 -3.90
CA LYS A 45 -9.09 -5.93 -3.42
C LYS A 45 -8.74 -6.39 -2.00
N ILE A 46 -7.44 -6.49 -1.71
CA ILE A 46 -6.98 -6.95 -0.38
C ILE A 46 -7.27 -5.88 0.66
N LEU A 47 -6.83 -4.65 0.42
CA LEU A 47 -6.92 -3.56 1.39
C LEU A 47 -8.35 -3.03 1.52
N GLY A 48 -9.15 -3.05 0.46
CA GLY A 48 -10.56 -2.68 0.51
C GLY A 48 -11.42 -3.61 1.38
N ASN A 49 -10.95 -4.84 1.62
CA ASN A 49 -11.59 -5.79 2.53
C ASN A 49 -11.03 -5.73 3.97
N ASP A 50 -9.95 -4.97 4.20
CA ASP A 50 -9.31 -4.87 5.50
C ASP A 50 -9.89 -3.69 6.29
N THR A 51 -10.82 -3.98 7.21
CA THR A 51 -11.50 -2.96 8.02
C THR A 51 -10.58 -2.23 9.01
N GLY A 52 -9.33 -2.68 9.16
CA GLY A 52 -8.33 -2.07 10.04
C GLY A 52 -7.44 -1.03 9.35
N CYS A 53 -7.66 -0.76 8.06
CA CYS A 53 -6.83 0.14 7.27
C CYS A 53 -7.67 1.24 6.59
N ARG A 54 -7.24 2.49 6.73
CA ARG A 54 -7.67 3.61 5.88
C ARG A 54 -6.71 3.78 4.73
N ILE A 55 -7.22 4.01 3.53
CA ILE A 55 -6.41 4.14 2.31
C ILE A 55 -6.67 5.50 1.68
N ALA A 56 -5.61 6.23 1.40
CA ALA A 56 -5.60 7.41 0.54
C ALA A 56 -4.84 7.10 -0.75
N LEU A 57 -5.38 7.58 -1.87
CA LEU A 57 -4.88 7.31 -3.22
C LEU A 57 -4.61 8.63 -3.93
N GLU A 58 -3.47 8.69 -4.60
CA GLU A 58 -3.10 9.79 -5.49
C GLU A 58 -2.54 9.22 -6.79
N ALA A 59 -3.13 9.62 -7.92
CA ALA A 59 -2.62 9.22 -9.23
C ALA A 59 -1.40 10.08 -9.57
N THR A 60 -0.31 9.45 -9.96
CA THR A 60 0.93 10.11 -10.38
C THR A 60 1.27 9.72 -11.83
N PRO A 61 2.11 10.47 -12.55
CA PRO A 61 2.57 10.09 -13.89
C PRO A 61 3.30 8.73 -13.93
N GLU A 62 3.84 8.30 -12.79
CA GLU A 62 4.62 7.07 -12.64
C GLU A 62 3.79 5.87 -12.17
N GLY A 63 2.54 6.08 -11.75
CA GLY A 63 1.66 5.04 -11.23
C GLY A 63 0.61 5.56 -10.24
N HIS A 64 0.34 4.78 -9.19
CA HIS A 64 -0.60 5.15 -8.13
C HIS A 64 0.14 5.22 -6.81
N ARG A 65 0.25 6.43 -6.24
CA ARG A 65 0.74 6.60 -4.88
C ARG A 65 -0.36 6.22 -3.91
N MET A 66 -0.04 5.31 -3.01
CA MET A 66 -0.93 4.80 -1.99
C MET A 66 -0.38 5.15 -0.62
N MET A 67 -1.25 5.62 0.26
CA MET A 67 -0.97 5.80 1.68
C MET A 67 -1.99 4.98 2.47
N VAL A 68 -1.51 4.04 3.27
CA VAL A 68 -2.35 3.15 4.08
C VAL A 68 -2.09 3.46 5.54
N THR A 69 -3.09 3.97 6.25
CA THR A 69 -3.05 4.25 7.68
C THR A 69 -3.74 3.13 8.44
N LYS A 70 -3.06 2.49 9.38
CA LYS A 70 -3.69 1.49 10.25
C LYS A 70 -4.46 2.18 11.35
N THR A 71 -5.72 1.77 11.56
CA THR A 71 -6.57 2.31 12.62
C THR A 71 -6.47 1.52 13.92
#